data_AF-A0A3B9RXY7-F1
#
_entry.id   AF-A0A3B9RXY7-F1
#
_cell.length_a   1.000
_cell.length_b   1.000
_cell.length_c   1.000
_cell.angle_alpha   90.00
_cell.angle_beta   90.00
_cell.angle_gamma   90.00
#
_symmetry.space_group_name_H-M   'P 1'
#
loop_
_entity.id
_entity.type
_entity.pdbx_description
1 polymer ?
#
loop_
_entity_poly.entity_id
_entity_poly.type
_entity_poly.pdbx_seq_one_letter_code
_entity_poly.pdbx_strand_id
1 'polypeptide(L)'
;MSIIKLRIDNLVFGGLGFVFLLSIMTADFRDPTVFNQLYPSEGIQNWIGLIGAIIGGSMLEIFGPSALLLPWLFVRIFLHQPHSVSILAGIYYSFVLVFLISIFHEIAIQFTLIEPGNSVFLWQNGYLGKLALEWIKHSMELVFSLPALVVMFFISVLRMKRLLSPLPLFWGLLSGIQNLITHFLNKIISPPMPESQPKEDQVNLKGHSFFEDNSSAYKI
;
A
#
# COMPACT_ATOMS: atom_id res chain seq x y z
N MET A 1 18.31 -1.86 18.91
CA MET A 1 19.14 -2.10 17.70
C MET A 1 20.36 -1.19 17.78
N SER A 2 21.59 -1.65 17.54
CA SER A 2 22.74 -0.73 17.50
C SER A 2 22.68 0.16 16.25
N ILE A 3 23.21 1.38 16.34
CA ILE A 3 23.22 2.34 15.22
C ILE A 3 23.95 1.76 14.00
N ILE A 4 25.03 1.00 14.25
CA ILE A 4 25.82 0.35 13.19
C ILE A 4 24.98 -0.72 12.48
N LYS A 5 24.24 -1.55 13.24
CA LYS A 5 23.36 -2.57 12.67
C LYS A 5 22.28 -1.93 11.77
N LEU A 6 21.64 -0.86 12.24
CA LEU A 6 20.64 -0.14 11.45
C LEU A 6 21.21 0.42 10.14
N ARG A 7 22.44 0.96 10.18
CA ARG A 7 23.11 1.48 8.97
C ARG A 7 23.44 0.38 7.97
N ILE A 8 23.93 -0.77 8.45
CA ILE A 8 24.22 -1.93 7.60
C ILE A 8 22.93 -2.48 6.99
N ASP A 9 21.89 -2.66 7.80
CA ASP A 9 20.59 -3.16 7.33
C ASP A 9 20.04 -2.21 6.25
N ASN A 10 20.04 -0.89 6.49
CA ASN A 10 19.59 0.10 5.50
C ASN A 10 20.37 0.04 4.19
N LEU A 11 21.70 -0.12 4.26
CA LEU A 11 22.54 -0.23 3.07
C LEU A 11 22.23 -1.51 2.28
N VAL A 12 22.10 -2.64 2.97
CA VAL A 12 21.86 -3.95 2.36
C VAL A 12 20.46 -4.01 1.76
N PHE A 13 19.41 -3.78 2.55
CA PHE A 13 18.03 -3.90 2.08
C PHE A 13 17.65 -2.75 1.15
N GLY A 14 18.13 -1.53 1.41
CA GLY A 14 17.95 -0.40 0.50
C GLY A 14 18.65 -0.63 -0.84
N GLY A 15 19.88 -1.13 -0.82
CA GLY A 15 20.63 -1.50 -2.03
C GLY A 15 19.94 -2.62 -2.82
N LEU A 16 19.51 -3.69 -2.13
CA LEU A 16 18.76 -4.79 -2.76
C LEU A 16 17.44 -4.32 -3.35
N GLY A 17 16.71 -3.44 -2.66
CA GLY A 17 15.49 -2.84 -3.18
C GLY A 17 15.74 -1.98 -4.41
N PHE A 18 16.82 -1.20 -4.43
CA PHE A 18 17.20 -0.40 -5.59
C PHE A 18 17.59 -1.27 -6.79
N VAL A 19 18.40 -2.31 -6.57
CA VAL A 19 18.75 -3.29 -7.62
C VAL A 19 17.48 -3.97 -8.12
N PHE A 20 16.58 -4.40 -7.24
CA PHE A 20 15.33 -5.02 -7.68
C PHE A 20 14.43 -4.06 -8.48
N LEU A 21 14.35 -2.78 -8.08
CA LEU A 21 13.63 -1.76 -8.85
C LEU A 21 14.24 -1.55 -10.24
N LEU A 22 15.58 -1.41 -10.31
CA LEU A 22 16.30 -1.29 -11.58
C LEU A 22 16.02 -2.50 -12.48
N SER A 23 16.01 -3.71 -11.92
CA SER A 23 15.75 -4.95 -12.65
C SER A 23 14.38 -4.96 -13.31
N ILE A 24 13.36 -4.34 -12.69
CA ILE A 24 12.04 -4.18 -13.30
C ILE A 24 12.01 -3.01 -14.30
N MET A 25 12.62 -1.87 -13.96
CA MET A 25 12.65 -0.67 -14.80
C MET A 25 13.36 -0.88 -16.14
N THR A 26 14.40 -1.71 -16.15
CA THR A 26 15.19 -2.02 -17.36
C THR A 26 14.76 -3.31 -18.02
N ALA A 27 13.60 -3.89 -17.65
CA ALA A 27 13.10 -5.08 -18.30
C ALA A 27 12.60 -4.74 -19.71
N ASP A 28 12.99 -5.56 -20.68
CA ASP A 28 12.56 -5.44 -22.08
C ASP A 28 11.84 -6.72 -22.54
N PHE A 29 11.03 -6.61 -23.59
CA PHE A 29 10.40 -7.75 -24.27
C PHE A 29 11.39 -8.77 -24.81
N ARG A 30 12.60 -8.31 -25.16
CA ARG A 30 13.67 -9.14 -25.70
C ARG A 30 14.38 -9.90 -24.59
N ASP A 31 14.28 -9.45 -23.34
CA ASP A 31 14.97 -10.11 -22.23
C ASP A 31 14.27 -11.42 -21.82
N PRO A 32 15.04 -12.44 -21.39
CA PRO A 32 14.46 -13.69 -20.95
C PRO A 32 13.67 -13.51 -19.65
N THR A 33 12.44 -14.01 -19.64
CA THR A 33 11.59 -14.16 -18.47
C THR A 33 11.30 -15.64 -18.21
N VAL A 34 10.63 -15.96 -17.11
CA VAL A 34 10.19 -17.34 -16.80
C VAL A 34 9.24 -17.88 -17.87
N PHE A 35 8.41 -17.00 -18.46
CA PHE A 35 7.41 -17.38 -19.48
C PHE A 35 7.92 -17.20 -20.90
N ASN A 36 8.89 -16.31 -21.12
CA ASN A 36 9.53 -16.06 -22.40
C ASN A 36 11.04 -16.30 -22.30
N GLN A 37 11.46 -17.56 -22.46
CA GLN A 37 12.88 -17.97 -22.34
C GLN A 37 13.69 -17.81 -23.63
N LEU A 38 13.10 -17.22 -24.67
CA LEU A 38 13.79 -17.02 -25.95
C LEU A 38 14.94 -16.03 -25.74
N TYR A 39 16.18 -16.53 -25.76
CA TYR A 39 17.36 -15.68 -25.75
C TYR A 39 17.49 -14.94 -27.09
N PRO A 40 17.43 -13.61 -27.11
CA PRO A 40 17.58 -12.85 -28.34
C PRO A 40 19.04 -12.89 -28.82
N SER A 41 19.23 -12.78 -30.14
CA SER A 41 20.55 -12.64 -30.76
C SER A 41 21.26 -11.33 -30.40
N GLU A 42 20.51 -10.33 -29.92
CA GLU A 42 21.03 -9.00 -29.55
C GLU A 42 21.60 -8.92 -28.12
N GLY A 43 21.54 -10.02 -27.35
CA GLY A 43 22.02 -10.08 -25.97
C GLY A 43 21.00 -9.56 -24.94
N ILE A 44 21.41 -9.57 -23.67
CA ILE A 44 20.58 -9.16 -22.53
C ILE A 44 20.63 -7.64 -22.39
N GLN A 45 19.49 -6.99 -22.43
CA GLN A 45 19.34 -5.53 -22.31
C GLN A 45 19.16 -5.08 -20.85
N ASN A 46 18.72 -5.98 -19.96
CA ASN A 46 18.59 -5.68 -18.54
C ASN A 46 19.93 -5.27 -17.92
N TRP A 47 19.94 -4.15 -17.19
CA TRP A 47 21.15 -3.61 -16.58
C TRP A 47 21.76 -4.53 -15.51
N ILE A 48 20.95 -5.37 -14.88
CA ILE A 48 21.41 -6.31 -13.85
C ILE A 48 21.75 -7.68 -14.48
N GLY A 49 21.75 -7.74 -15.82
CA GLY A 49 22.03 -8.94 -16.59
C GLY A 49 20.95 -9.98 -16.43
N LEU A 50 21.32 -11.24 -16.62
CA LEU A 50 20.37 -12.36 -16.71
C LEU A 50 19.46 -12.51 -15.48
N ILE A 51 20.04 -12.40 -14.29
CA ILE A 51 19.28 -12.58 -13.04
C ILE A 51 18.24 -11.47 -12.90
N GLY A 52 18.61 -10.24 -13.26
CA GLY A 52 17.70 -9.10 -13.28
C GLY A 52 16.60 -9.24 -14.33
N ALA A 53 16.94 -9.72 -15.53
CA ALA A 53 15.98 -10.01 -16.59
C ALA A 53 14.95 -11.04 -16.13
N ILE A 54 15.41 -12.19 -15.61
CA ILE A 54 14.54 -13.27 -15.16
C ILE A 54 13.65 -12.79 -14.01
N ILE A 55 14.21 -12.17 -12.98
CA ILE A 55 13.42 -11.80 -11.80
C ILE A 55 12.50 -10.61 -12.09
N GLY A 56 13.06 -9.50 -12.57
CA GLY A 56 12.30 -8.25 -12.80
C GLY A 56 11.31 -8.38 -13.95
N GLY A 57 11.75 -8.95 -15.08
CA GLY A 57 10.90 -9.18 -16.24
C GLY A 57 9.75 -10.14 -15.92
N SER A 58 9.99 -11.22 -15.18
CA SER A 58 8.90 -12.13 -14.78
C SER A 58 7.94 -11.49 -13.79
N MET A 59 8.42 -10.68 -12.83
CA MET A 59 7.52 -9.98 -11.90
C MET A 59 6.61 -9.00 -12.64
N LEU A 60 7.18 -8.27 -13.61
CA LEU A 60 6.43 -7.36 -14.48
C LEU A 60 5.44 -8.10 -15.38
N GLU A 61 5.81 -9.25 -15.94
CA GLU A 61 4.93 -10.05 -16.78
C GLU A 61 3.78 -10.69 -15.98
N ILE A 62 4.04 -11.12 -14.74
CA ILE A 62 3.04 -11.71 -13.84
C ILE A 62 2.05 -10.65 -13.35
N PHE A 63 2.55 -9.54 -12.79
CA PHE A 63 1.74 -8.57 -12.05
C PHE A 63 1.45 -7.28 -12.85
N GLY A 64 2.15 -7.04 -13.95
CA GLY A 64 2.08 -5.78 -14.70
C GLY A 64 2.73 -4.63 -13.92
N PRO A 65 2.30 -3.37 -14.13
CA PRO A 65 2.91 -2.20 -13.53
C PRO A 65 2.87 -2.20 -11.99
N SER A 66 1.96 -2.98 -11.39
CA SER A 66 1.88 -3.10 -9.93
C SER A 66 3.13 -3.76 -9.32
N ALA A 67 3.92 -4.51 -10.10
CA ALA A 67 5.19 -5.09 -9.66
C ALA A 67 6.18 -4.04 -9.14
N LEU A 68 6.08 -2.79 -9.61
CA LEU A 68 6.93 -1.67 -9.17
C LEU A 68 6.79 -1.31 -7.69
N LEU A 69 5.70 -1.74 -7.07
CA LEU A 69 5.50 -1.57 -5.63
C LEU A 69 6.29 -2.59 -4.80
N LEU A 70 6.64 -3.76 -5.36
CA LEU A 70 7.31 -4.84 -4.62
C LEU A 70 8.68 -4.44 -4.04
N PRO A 71 9.59 -3.79 -4.79
CA PRO A 71 10.87 -3.37 -4.23
C PRO A 71 10.72 -2.46 -3.01
N TRP A 72 9.81 -1.49 -3.10
CA TRP A 72 9.49 -0.60 -1.98
C TRP A 72 8.91 -1.36 -0.78
N LEU A 73 7.95 -2.25 -1.02
CA LEU A 73 7.32 -3.03 0.05
C LEU A 73 8.32 -3.95 0.75
N PHE A 74 9.20 -4.62 0.02
CA PHE A 74 10.23 -5.48 0.62
C PHE A 74 11.20 -4.69 1.49
N VAL A 75 11.73 -3.57 0.98
CA VAL A 75 12.60 -2.67 1.78
C VAL A 75 11.93 -2.33 3.10
N ARG A 76 10.64 -2.03 3.08
CA ARG A 76 9.87 -1.64 4.28
C ARG A 76 9.59 -2.80 5.21
N ILE A 77 9.31 -3.99 4.70
CA ILE A 77 9.10 -5.20 5.51
C ILE A 77 10.38 -5.56 6.26
N PHE A 78 11.55 -5.45 5.64
CA PHE A 78 12.80 -5.83 6.29
C PHE A 78 13.36 -4.73 7.20
N LEU A 79 13.23 -3.45 6.83
CA LEU A 79 13.81 -2.33 7.59
C LEU A 79 12.90 -1.71 8.64
N HIS A 80 11.59 -1.69 8.39
CA HIS A 80 10.62 -0.96 9.20
C HIS A 80 9.53 -1.90 9.73
N GLN A 81 9.94 -3.05 10.27
CA GLN A 81 9.02 -4.02 10.85
C GLN A 81 8.16 -3.37 11.94
N PRO A 82 6.83 -3.30 11.77
CA PRO A 82 5.96 -3.05 12.91
C PRO A 82 5.95 -4.31 13.78
N HIS A 83 6.11 -4.15 15.09
CA HIS A 83 6.07 -5.24 16.08
C HIS A 83 4.84 -6.16 16.01
N SER A 84 3.81 -5.79 15.25
CA SER A 84 2.54 -6.51 15.15
C SER A 84 2.41 -7.47 13.96
N VAL A 85 3.33 -7.49 13.00
CA VAL A 85 3.20 -8.33 11.78
C VAL A 85 4.51 -9.06 11.51
N SER A 86 4.44 -10.38 11.32
CA SER A 86 5.62 -11.17 10.94
C SER A 86 6.09 -10.84 9.52
N ILE A 87 7.37 -11.04 9.23
CA ILE A 87 7.96 -10.85 7.90
C ILE A 87 7.17 -11.61 6.84
N LEU A 88 6.85 -12.88 7.11
CA LEU A 88 6.12 -13.74 6.19
C LEU A 88 4.72 -13.21 5.88
N ALA A 89 4.00 -12.72 6.91
CA ALA A 89 2.70 -12.09 6.72
C ALA A 89 2.82 -10.79 5.90
N GLY A 90 3.86 -9.99 6.13
CA GLY A 90 4.14 -8.79 5.33
C GLY A 90 4.39 -9.10 3.86
N ILE A 91 5.17 -10.15 3.57
CA ILE A 91 5.42 -10.62 2.21
C ILE A 91 4.10 -11.09 1.56
N TYR A 92 3.32 -11.91 2.27
CA TYR A 92 2.03 -12.38 1.80
C TYR A 92 1.09 -11.22 1.43
N TYR A 93 0.88 -10.27 2.35
CA TYR A 93 0.00 -9.13 2.08
C TYR A 93 0.54 -8.19 0.99
N SER A 94 1.85 -8.15 0.76
CA SER A 94 2.43 -7.41 -0.37
C SER A 94 2.06 -8.02 -1.70
N PHE A 95 2.18 -9.34 -1.83
CA PHE A 95 1.76 -10.04 -3.05
C PHE A 95 0.26 -9.94 -3.26
N VAL A 96 -0.56 -10.08 -2.21
CA VAL A 96 -2.02 -9.88 -2.30
C VAL A 96 -2.34 -8.46 -2.77
N LEU A 97 -1.67 -7.44 -2.23
CA LEU A 97 -1.90 -6.05 -2.63
C LEU A 97 -1.54 -5.83 -4.11
N VAL A 98 -0.36 -6.28 -4.53
CA VAL A 98 0.12 -6.15 -5.91
C VAL A 98 -0.78 -6.92 -6.89
N PHE A 99 -1.27 -8.09 -6.50
CA PHE A 99 -2.23 -8.88 -7.25
C PHE A 99 -3.58 -8.15 -7.39
N LEU A 100 -4.13 -7.61 -6.31
CA LEU A 100 -5.39 -6.85 -6.35
C LEU A 100 -5.26 -5.60 -7.22
N ILE A 101 -4.14 -4.88 -7.15
CA ILE A 101 -3.86 -3.73 -8.03
C ILE A 101 -3.77 -4.18 -9.49
N SER A 102 -3.18 -5.34 -9.77
CA SER A 102 -3.14 -5.92 -11.12
C SER A 102 -4.54 -6.17 -11.67
N ILE A 103 -5.46 -6.71 -10.85
CA ILE A 103 -6.87 -6.89 -11.22
C ILE A 103 -7.55 -5.54 -11.50
N PHE A 104 -7.38 -4.54 -10.61
CA PHE A 104 -7.96 -3.22 -10.82
C PHE A 104 -7.41 -2.51 -12.06
N HIS A 105 -6.13 -2.69 -12.37
CA HIS A 105 -5.52 -2.17 -13.59
C HIS A 105 -6.18 -2.78 -14.83
N GLU A 106 -6.39 -4.09 -14.85
CA GLU A 106 -7.09 -4.76 -15.95
C GLU A 106 -8.55 -4.29 -16.09
N ILE A 107 -9.26 -4.15 -14.97
CA ILE A 107 -10.61 -3.59 -14.94
C ILE A 107 -10.61 -2.18 -15.54
N ALA A 108 -9.67 -1.32 -15.12
CA ALA A 108 -9.58 0.06 -15.59
C ALA A 108 -9.35 0.14 -17.11
N ILE A 109 -8.53 -0.75 -17.67
CA ILE A 109 -8.32 -0.84 -19.12
C ILE A 109 -9.60 -1.27 -19.84
N GLN A 110 -10.31 -2.28 -19.33
CA GLN A 110 -11.55 -2.75 -19.96
C GLN A 110 -12.68 -1.72 -19.93
N PHE A 111 -12.73 -0.89 -18.89
CA PHE A 111 -13.66 0.25 -18.82
C PHE A 111 -13.14 1.50 -19.54
N THR A 112 -12.06 1.40 -20.34
CA THR A 112 -11.44 2.51 -21.07
C THR A 112 -11.05 3.71 -20.19
N LEU A 113 -10.84 3.47 -18.89
CA LEU A 113 -10.39 4.48 -17.94
C LEU A 113 -8.90 4.79 -18.10
N ILE A 114 -8.15 3.86 -18.69
CA ILE A 114 -6.72 3.96 -18.98
C ILE A 114 -6.53 3.50 -20.42
N GLU A 115 -5.85 4.29 -21.23
CA GLU A 115 -5.46 3.87 -22.58
C GLU A 115 -4.43 2.74 -22.47
N PRO A 116 -4.60 1.62 -23.19
CA PRO A 116 -3.61 0.56 -23.19
C PRO A 116 -2.30 1.12 -23.75
N GLY A 117 -1.26 1.13 -22.91
CA GLY A 117 0.08 1.57 -23.29
C GLY A 117 0.69 0.58 -24.28
N ASN A 118 0.40 0.73 -25.57
CA ASN A 118 0.76 -0.24 -26.61
C ASN A 118 2.26 -0.33 -26.91
N SER A 119 3.12 0.52 -26.32
CA SER A 119 4.52 0.66 -26.75
C SER A 119 5.58 0.36 -25.69
N VAL A 120 5.23 0.22 -24.41
CA VAL A 120 6.22 0.09 -23.35
C VAL A 120 5.96 -1.18 -22.54
N PHE A 121 6.96 -2.06 -22.46
CA PHE A 121 6.90 -3.32 -21.71
C PHE A 121 6.40 -3.13 -20.27
N LEU A 122 6.85 -2.05 -19.64
CA LEU A 122 6.46 -1.63 -18.29
C LEU A 122 4.95 -1.40 -18.11
N TRP A 123 4.24 -1.02 -19.17
CA TRP A 123 2.80 -0.76 -19.16
C TRP A 123 1.96 -1.95 -19.59
N GLN A 124 2.57 -3.11 -19.86
CA GLN A 124 1.82 -4.32 -20.16
C GLN A 124 1.02 -4.81 -18.96
N ASN A 125 -0.18 -5.28 -19.27
CA ASN A 125 -1.06 -5.89 -18.28
C ASN A 125 -0.45 -7.20 -17.76
N GLY A 126 -0.49 -7.38 -16.45
CA GLY A 126 -0.03 -8.62 -15.82
C GLY A 126 -0.94 -9.80 -16.16
N TYR A 127 -0.35 -10.96 -16.42
CA TYR A 127 -1.10 -12.19 -16.69
C TYR A 127 -2.02 -12.59 -15.54
N LEU A 128 -1.59 -12.42 -14.28
CA LEU A 128 -2.42 -12.80 -13.14
C LEU A 128 -3.68 -11.93 -13.05
N GLY A 129 -3.58 -10.63 -13.34
CA GLY A 129 -4.74 -9.73 -13.36
C GLY A 129 -5.74 -10.14 -14.46
N LYS A 130 -5.24 -10.43 -15.67
CA LYS A 130 -6.04 -10.92 -16.80
C LYS A 130 -6.76 -12.22 -16.47
N LEU A 131 -6.01 -13.24 -16.03
CA LEU A 131 -6.56 -14.56 -15.69
C LEU A 131 -7.58 -14.47 -14.56
N ALA A 132 -7.30 -13.69 -13.52
CA ALA A 132 -8.24 -13.49 -12.43
C ALA A 132 -9.53 -12.83 -12.90
N LEU A 133 -9.44 -11.81 -13.76
CA LEU A 133 -10.62 -11.13 -14.28
C LEU A 133 -11.44 -12.01 -15.22
N GLU A 134 -10.78 -12.78 -16.09
CA GLU A 134 -11.44 -13.78 -16.94
C GLU A 134 -12.14 -14.85 -16.10
N TRP A 135 -11.48 -15.35 -15.06
CA TRP A 135 -12.07 -16.32 -14.14
C TRP A 135 -13.27 -15.75 -13.38
N ILE A 136 -13.17 -14.49 -12.93
CA ILE A 136 -14.29 -13.78 -12.28
C ILE A 136 -15.46 -13.71 -13.24
N LYS A 137 -15.26 -13.20 -14.47
CA LYS A 137 -16.32 -13.09 -15.48
C LYS A 137 -16.96 -14.43 -15.83
N HIS A 138 -16.17 -15.51 -15.83
CA HIS A 138 -16.66 -16.84 -16.12
C HIS A 138 -17.47 -17.44 -14.95
N SER A 139 -17.07 -17.16 -13.71
CA SER A 139 -17.70 -17.73 -12.51
C SER A 139 -18.90 -16.92 -11.99
N MET A 140 -18.90 -15.60 -12.16
CA MET A 140 -19.88 -14.69 -11.57
C MET A 140 -19.93 -13.36 -12.33
N GLU A 141 -21.05 -12.63 -12.26
CA GLU A 141 -21.05 -11.27 -12.83
C GLU A 141 -20.10 -10.35 -12.06
N LEU A 142 -19.31 -9.58 -12.81
CA LEU A 142 -18.29 -8.67 -12.27
C LEU A 142 -18.87 -7.73 -11.20
N VAL A 143 -20.11 -7.28 -11.38
CA VAL A 143 -20.84 -6.38 -10.47
C VAL A 143 -20.93 -6.94 -9.05
N PHE A 144 -21.14 -8.25 -8.90
CA PHE A 144 -21.25 -8.86 -7.58
C PHE A 144 -19.88 -9.18 -6.95
N SER A 145 -18.84 -9.37 -7.77
CA SER A 145 -17.47 -9.63 -7.28
C SER A 145 -16.72 -8.35 -6.88
N LEU A 146 -17.06 -7.20 -7.48
CA LEU A 146 -16.38 -5.93 -7.27
C LEU A 146 -16.39 -5.48 -5.80
N PRO A 147 -17.52 -5.54 -5.05
CA PRO A 147 -17.52 -5.19 -3.63
C PRO A 147 -16.57 -6.07 -2.82
N ALA A 148 -16.52 -7.38 -3.11
CA ALA A 148 -15.63 -8.30 -2.42
C ALA A 148 -14.15 -7.97 -2.70
N LEU A 149 -13.79 -7.68 -3.96
CA LEU A 149 -12.43 -7.25 -4.33
C LEU A 149 -12.03 -5.94 -3.61
N VAL A 150 -12.95 -4.98 -3.55
CA VAL A 150 -12.73 -3.70 -2.86
C VAL A 150 -12.53 -3.92 -1.35
N VAL A 151 -13.34 -4.78 -0.72
CA VAL A 151 -13.17 -5.14 0.69
C VAL A 151 -11.83 -5.84 0.93
N MET A 152 -11.45 -6.81 0.09
CA MET A 152 -10.15 -7.49 0.19
C MET A 152 -8.98 -6.52 0.03
N PHE A 153 -9.12 -5.52 -0.86
CA PHE A 153 -8.15 -4.47 -1.04
C PHE A 153 -8.03 -3.60 0.21
N PHE A 154 -9.14 -3.12 0.76
CA PHE A 154 -9.13 -2.35 2.00
C PHE A 154 -8.52 -3.12 3.17
N ILE A 155 -8.85 -4.40 3.33
CA ILE A 155 -8.26 -5.25 4.37
C ILE A 155 -6.75 -5.37 4.17
N SER A 156 -6.29 -5.62 2.94
CA SER A 156 -4.85 -5.74 2.62
C SER A 156 -4.11 -4.45 2.91
N VAL A 157 -4.67 -3.31 2.50
CA VAL A 157 -4.17 -1.96 2.76
C VAL A 157 -4.14 -1.66 4.26
N LEU A 158 -5.17 -2.00 5.02
CA LEU A 158 -5.24 -1.79 6.47
C LEU A 158 -4.21 -2.65 7.22
N ARG A 159 -4.05 -3.92 6.83
CA ARG A 159 -3.03 -4.82 7.39
C ARG A 159 -1.62 -4.31 7.11
N MET A 160 -1.43 -3.65 5.97
CA MET A 160 -0.16 -3.06 5.56
C MET A 160 -0.01 -1.59 5.96
N LYS A 161 -1.02 -0.95 6.60
CA LYS A 161 -1.03 0.50 6.91
C LYS A 161 0.23 0.96 7.64
N ARG A 162 0.71 0.16 8.60
CA ARG A 162 1.94 0.46 9.35
C ARG A 162 3.21 0.33 8.50
N LEU A 163 3.21 -0.58 7.53
CA LEU A 163 4.30 -0.73 6.54
C LEU A 163 4.23 0.36 5.46
N LEU A 164 3.05 0.87 5.12
CA LEU A 164 2.80 1.95 4.15
C LEU A 164 2.97 3.37 4.75
N SER A 165 3.16 3.49 6.08
CA SER A 165 2.81 4.71 6.84
C SER A 165 3.60 6.01 6.62
N PRO A 166 4.79 6.11 6.01
CA PRO A 166 5.40 7.38 5.71
C PRO A 166 5.18 7.81 4.26
N LEU A 167 4.33 7.15 3.44
CA LEU A 167 3.85 7.80 2.22
C LEU A 167 2.85 8.89 2.63
N PRO A 168 3.15 10.19 2.49
CA PRO A 168 2.20 11.27 2.80
C PRO A 168 0.87 11.11 2.02
N LEU A 169 0.93 10.50 0.83
CA LEU A 169 -0.25 10.10 0.04
C LEU A 169 -1.16 9.09 0.76
N PHE A 170 -0.59 8.16 1.54
CA PHE A 170 -1.34 7.10 2.20
C PHE A 170 -2.16 7.62 3.39
N TRP A 171 -1.62 8.62 4.10
CA TRP A 171 -2.36 9.28 5.18
C TRP A 171 -3.54 10.07 4.63
N GLY A 172 -3.35 10.79 3.51
CA GLY A 172 -4.42 11.53 2.82
C GLY A 172 -5.49 10.62 2.21
N LEU A 173 -5.11 9.52 1.57
CA LEU A 173 -6.05 8.54 1.03
C LEU A 173 -6.86 7.89 2.16
N LEU A 174 -6.17 7.44 3.21
CA LEU A 174 -6.83 6.73 4.31
C LEU A 174 -7.69 7.66 5.17
N SER A 175 -7.27 8.90 5.42
CA SER A 175 -8.13 9.90 6.07
C SER A 175 -9.35 10.23 5.21
N GLY A 176 -9.18 10.30 3.88
CA GLY A 176 -10.27 10.44 2.93
C GLY A 176 -11.27 9.28 3.02
N ILE A 177 -10.79 8.04 3.01
CA ILE A 177 -11.61 6.83 3.17
C ILE A 177 -12.30 6.80 4.53
N GLN A 178 -11.59 7.13 5.61
CA GLN A 178 -12.16 7.18 6.96
C GLN A 178 -13.26 8.24 7.07
N ASN A 179 -13.04 9.43 6.50
CA ASN A 179 -14.06 10.49 6.44
C ASN A 179 -15.26 10.09 5.60
N LEU A 180 -15.04 9.36 4.50
CA LEU A 180 -16.13 8.83 3.68
C LEU A 180 -16.94 7.82 4.48
N ILE A 181 -16.28 6.88 5.15
CA ILE A 181 -16.91 5.86 6.00
C ILE A 181 -17.70 6.51 7.15
N THR A 182 -17.12 7.48 7.86
CA THR A 182 -17.84 8.20 8.93
C THR A 182 -19.01 9.01 8.38
N HIS A 183 -18.87 9.62 7.20
CA HIS A 183 -19.98 10.32 6.57
C HIS A 183 -21.12 9.38 6.18
N PHE A 184 -20.82 8.20 5.64
CA PHE A 184 -21.82 7.16 5.35
C PHE A 184 -22.43 6.58 6.63
N LEU A 185 -21.64 6.32 7.66
CA LEU A 185 -22.13 5.84 8.96
C LEU A 185 -23.04 6.86 9.64
N ASN A 186 -22.69 8.15 9.61
CA ASN A 186 -23.52 9.23 10.16
C ASN A 186 -24.79 9.48 9.33
N LYS A 187 -24.81 9.06 8.06
CA LYS A 187 -26.00 9.13 7.20
C LYS A 187 -26.95 7.95 7.40
N ILE A 188 -26.43 6.79 7.84
CA ILE A 188 -27.20 5.57 8.11
C ILE A 188 -27.67 5.53 9.57
N ILE A 189 -26.83 5.97 10.50
CA ILE A 189 -27.12 6.11 11.92
C ILE A 189 -27.47 7.58 12.12
N SER A 190 -28.74 7.93 11.94
CA SER A 190 -29.26 9.18 12.48
C SER A 190 -28.85 9.24 13.96
N PRO A 191 -28.24 10.33 14.45
CA PRO A 191 -27.96 10.45 15.87
C PRO A 191 -29.28 10.25 16.64
N PRO A 192 -29.30 9.49 17.75
CA PRO A 192 -30.48 9.44 18.58
C PRO A 192 -30.84 10.87 18.99
N MET A 193 -32.10 11.20 18.80
CA MET A 193 -32.71 12.48 19.18
C MET A 193 -32.28 12.85 20.60
N PRO A 194 -31.80 14.08 20.88
CA PRO A 194 -31.42 14.46 22.22
C PRO A 194 -32.64 14.30 23.14
N GLU A 195 -32.55 13.41 24.12
CA GLU A 195 -33.45 13.43 25.26
C GLU A 195 -33.39 14.82 25.89
N SER A 196 -34.55 15.45 25.95
CA SER A 196 -34.75 16.74 26.60
C SER A 196 -34.20 16.70 28.02
N GLN A 197 -33.12 17.44 28.29
CA GLN A 197 -32.60 17.63 29.63
C GLN A 197 -33.63 18.40 30.49
N PRO A 198 -33.90 17.98 31.74
CA PRO A 198 -34.64 18.82 32.67
C PRO A 198 -33.75 19.98 33.14
N LYS A 199 -34.36 21.16 33.25
CA LYS A 199 -33.75 22.38 33.79
C LYS A 199 -33.35 22.17 35.24
N GLU A 200 -32.11 22.49 35.59
CA GLU A 200 -31.72 22.79 36.97
C GLU A 200 -30.76 23.99 37.01
N ASP A 201 -31.40 25.12 37.30
CA ASP A 201 -31.00 26.25 38.15
C ASP A 201 -29.55 26.76 38.23
N GLN A 202 -29.49 28.06 37.96
CA GLN A 202 -28.46 29.00 38.35
C GLN A 202 -28.13 28.91 39.84
N VAL A 203 -26.88 28.58 40.19
CA VAL A 203 -26.25 29.13 41.39
C VAL A 203 -24.84 29.61 41.05
N ASN A 204 -24.80 30.93 40.89
CA ASN A 204 -23.64 31.78 40.85
C ASN A 204 -22.89 31.71 42.19
N LEU A 205 -21.67 31.13 42.21
CA LEU A 205 -20.77 31.23 43.37
C LEU A 205 -19.34 31.53 42.91
N LYS A 206 -19.16 32.82 42.64
CA LYS A 206 -17.97 33.65 42.87
C LYS A 206 -16.96 32.99 43.83
N GLY A 207 -15.77 32.63 43.31
CA GLY A 207 -14.63 32.16 44.10
C GLY A 207 -13.33 32.56 43.42
N HIS A 208 -12.68 33.55 44.00
CA HIS A 208 -11.51 34.27 43.49
C HIS A 208 -10.30 33.39 43.14
N SER A 209 -9.62 33.81 42.07
CA SER A 209 -8.20 33.61 41.77
C SER A 209 -7.29 33.96 42.95
N PHE A 210 -6.29 33.12 43.23
CA PHE A 210 -4.86 33.44 43.40
C PHE A 210 -4.22 32.26 44.13
N PHE A 211 -3.09 31.74 43.63
CA PHE A 211 -1.86 31.61 44.42
C PHE A 211 -0.73 31.19 43.46
N GLU A 212 0.13 32.17 43.24
CA GLU A 212 1.38 32.10 42.50
C GLU A 212 2.49 31.68 43.47
N ASP A 213 3.39 30.82 43.00
CA ASP A 213 4.62 30.40 43.70
C ASP A 213 5.53 31.59 44.01
N ASN A 214 6.09 31.66 45.23
CA ASN A 214 7.54 31.50 45.43
C ASN A 214 8.01 31.74 46.87
N SER A 215 9.12 31.06 47.14
CA SER A 215 9.91 30.95 48.35
C SER A 215 10.55 32.24 48.89
N SER A 216 10.73 32.24 50.22
CA SER A 216 12.00 32.47 50.95
C SER A 216 12.09 33.63 51.96
N ALA A 217 12.54 33.24 53.16
CA ALA A 217 13.47 33.93 54.07
C ALA A 217 13.02 35.15 54.92
N TYR A 218 12.99 34.96 56.26
CA TYR A 218 13.91 35.50 57.29
C TYR A 218 13.24 35.43 58.68
N LYS A 219 13.79 34.65 59.64
CA LYS A 219 14.45 35.12 60.88
C LYS A 219 13.82 36.37 61.53
N ILE A 220 13.24 36.22 62.73
CA ILE A 220 13.86 36.44 64.07
C ILE A 220 13.08 35.58 65.08
#